data_AF-A0A2U8PHJ2-F1
#
_entry.id   AF-A0A2U8PHJ2-F1
#
_cell.length_a   1.000
_cell.length_b   1.000
_cell.length_c   1.000
_cell.angle_alpha   90.00
_cell.angle_beta   90.00
_cell.angle_gamma   90.00
#
_symmetry.space_group_name_H-M   'P 1'
#
loop_
_entity.id
_entity.type
_entity.pdbx_description
1 polymer ?
#
loop_
_entity_poly.entity_id
_entity_poly.type
_entity_poly.pdbx_seq_one_letter_code
_entity_poly.pdbx_strand_id
1 'polypeptide(L)'
;MPELDLVKLAEGRKALEAWQTPEQFKAKIDALADAVDSEALFNRNETQFLRDAMTLETFTRYRATEQVRLASANDQWPDGFIGTPKEPVNIEVTEVMEEGRKRGDEYKEGAQPLDGNAEDWRRRALDIPVQLEKAIKRKKNKGYGKKCKLVIYLNMSNYGVLQKETEAKIAAIKAKYAADFQEICVLWQQKLL
;
A
#
# COMPACT_ATOMS: atom_id res chain seq x y z
N MET A 1 21.14 15.82 -1.15
CA MET A 1 20.55 14.47 -1.28
C MET A 1 21.61 13.51 -1.77
N PRO A 2 21.82 12.36 -1.10
CA PRO A 2 22.69 11.31 -1.62
C PRO A 2 22.15 10.78 -2.95
N GLU A 3 23.04 10.35 -3.83
CA GLU A 3 22.68 9.72 -5.09
C GLU A 3 22.11 8.32 -4.81
N LEU A 4 20.96 8.00 -5.41
CA LEU A 4 20.40 6.64 -5.31
C LEU A 4 21.27 5.69 -6.11
N ASP A 5 21.68 4.58 -5.49
CA ASP A 5 22.28 3.46 -6.19
C ASP A 5 21.21 2.71 -7.00
N LEU A 6 21.02 3.12 -8.25
CA LEU A 6 20.03 2.54 -9.16
C LEU A 6 20.34 1.07 -9.51
N VAL A 7 21.62 0.67 -9.49
CA VAL A 7 22.03 -0.71 -9.76
C VAL A 7 21.54 -1.60 -8.61
N LYS A 8 21.84 -1.21 -7.37
CA LYS A 8 21.38 -1.93 -6.18
C LYS A 8 19.86 -1.97 -6.07
N LEU A 9 19.16 -0.89 -6.45
CA LEU A 9 17.69 -0.87 -6.50
C LEU A 9 17.13 -1.85 -7.54
N ALA A 10 17.74 -1.93 -8.72
CA ALA A 10 17.32 -2.87 -9.76
C ALA A 10 17.56 -4.33 -9.34
N GLU A 11 18.71 -4.63 -8.74
CA GLU A 11 19.02 -5.95 -8.18
C GLU A 11 18.05 -6.32 -7.05
N GLY A 12 17.78 -5.37 -6.15
CA GLY A 12 16.81 -5.51 -5.08
C GLY A 12 15.41 -5.81 -5.58
N ARG A 13 14.93 -5.04 -6.56
CA ARG A 13 13.64 -5.30 -7.21
C ARG A 13 13.60 -6.72 -7.78
N LYS A 14 14.60 -7.12 -8.56
CA LYS A 14 14.68 -8.46 -9.15
C LYS A 14 14.67 -9.56 -8.08
N ALA A 15 15.30 -9.33 -6.93
CA ALA A 15 15.29 -10.27 -5.81
C ALA A 15 13.92 -10.40 -5.11
N LEU A 16 13.05 -9.37 -5.21
CA LEU A 16 11.66 -9.37 -4.74
C LEU A 16 10.69 -9.98 -5.75
N GLU A 17 11.07 -10.11 -7.03
CA GLU A 17 10.25 -10.73 -8.09
C GLU A 17 10.25 -12.27 -8.04
N ALA A 18 11.15 -12.88 -7.25
CA ALA A 18 11.19 -14.32 -7.02
C ALA A 18 10.21 -14.75 -5.92
N TRP A 19 9.54 -15.90 -6.13
CA TRP A 19 8.76 -16.56 -5.09
C TRP A 19 9.63 -16.93 -3.89
N GLN A 20 9.19 -16.52 -2.71
CA GLN A 20 9.94 -16.68 -1.46
C GLN A 20 8.99 -16.62 -0.26
N THR A 21 9.44 -16.99 0.93
CA THR A 21 8.61 -16.90 2.13
C THR A 21 8.40 -15.43 2.53
N PRO A 22 7.32 -15.10 3.27
CA PRO A 22 7.11 -13.76 3.81
C PRO A 22 8.30 -13.20 4.60
N GLU A 23 9.00 -14.05 5.37
CA GLU A 23 10.17 -13.66 6.17
C GLU A 23 11.35 -13.27 5.29
N GLN A 24 11.61 -14.05 4.22
CA GLN A 24 12.65 -13.74 3.26
C GLN A 24 12.34 -12.46 2.48
N PHE A 25 11.07 -12.27 2.11
CA PHE A 25 10.60 -11.06 1.45
C PHE A 25 10.81 -9.83 2.33
N LYS A 26 10.41 -9.91 3.62
CA LYS A 26 10.63 -8.86 4.61
C LYS A 26 12.12 -8.52 4.77
N ALA A 27 12.98 -9.53 4.94
CA ALA A 27 14.41 -9.30 5.14
C ALA A 27 15.05 -8.55 3.96
N LYS A 28 14.62 -8.83 2.73
CA LYS A 28 15.08 -8.11 1.54
C LYS A 28 14.55 -6.67 1.46
N ILE A 29 13.29 -6.46 1.85
CA ILE A 29 12.71 -5.11 1.95
C ILE A 29 13.49 -4.29 2.96
N ASP A 30 13.73 -4.82 4.17
CA ASP A 30 14.46 -4.12 5.23
C ASP A 30 15.87 -3.73 4.74
N ALA A 31 16.61 -4.68 4.15
CA ALA A 31 17.96 -4.42 3.64
C ALA A 31 18.02 -3.36 2.52
N LEU A 32 16.97 -3.27 1.69
CA LEU A 32 16.86 -2.23 0.65
C LEU A 32 16.43 -0.89 1.24
N ALA A 33 15.48 -0.89 2.18
CA ALA A 33 14.98 0.31 2.82
C ALA A 33 16.05 0.99 3.67
N ASP A 34 16.87 0.23 4.41
CA ASP A 34 17.98 0.75 5.20
C ASP A 34 19.05 1.44 4.34
N ALA A 35 19.14 1.08 3.05
CA ALA A 35 20.09 1.67 2.10
C ALA A 35 19.53 2.90 1.37
N VAL A 36 18.28 3.29 1.62
CA VAL A 36 17.59 4.39 0.93
C VAL A 36 17.10 5.39 1.98
N ASP A 37 17.52 6.64 1.86
CA ASP A 37 17.03 7.68 2.76
C ASP A 37 15.51 7.89 2.60
N SER A 38 14.85 8.37 3.65
CA SER A 38 13.39 8.52 3.64
C SER A 38 12.90 9.52 2.59
N GLU A 39 13.65 10.59 2.31
CA GLU A 39 13.26 11.55 1.27
C GLU A 39 13.19 10.86 -0.10
N ALA A 40 14.21 10.09 -0.46
CA ALA A 40 14.23 9.29 -1.68
C ALA A 40 13.18 8.16 -1.67
N LEU A 41 12.99 7.49 -0.53
CA LEU A 41 12.00 6.41 -0.40
C LEU A 41 10.57 6.89 -0.68
N PHE A 42 10.22 8.12 -0.28
CA PHE A 42 8.84 8.61 -0.40
C PHE A 42 8.60 9.55 -1.58
N ASN A 43 9.62 10.26 -2.07
CA ASN A 43 9.48 11.24 -3.15
C ASN A 43 9.94 10.75 -4.52
N ARG A 44 10.69 9.65 -4.63
CA ARG A 44 11.19 9.15 -5.93
C ARG A 44 10.31 8.06 -6.53
N ASN A 45 10.24 8.03 -7.86
CA ASN A 45 9.45 7.04 -8.59
C ASN A 45 10.18 5.70 -8.67
N GLU A 46 11.51 5.73 -8.68
CA GLU A 46 12.39 4.58 -8.72
C GLU A 46 12.20 3.66 -7.51
N THR A 47 11.71 4.19 -6.39
CA THR A 47 11.44 3.48 -5.14
C THR A 47 9.97 3.09 -4.97
N GLN A 48 9.10 3.32 -5.97
CA GLN A 48 7.67 2.95 -5.92
C GLN A 48 7.47 1.46 -5.65
N PHE A 49 8.24 0.59 -6.32
CA PHE A 49 8.16 -0.86 -6.11
C PHE A 49 8.42 -1.27 -4.66
N LEU A 50 9.30 -0.54 -3.96
CA LEU A 50 9.66 -0.82 -2.58
C LEU A 50 8.51 -0.46 -1.63
N ARG A 51 7.78 0.63 -1.91
CA ARG A 51 6.56 0.99 -1.15
C ARG A 51 5.43 -0.02 -1.38
N ASP A 52 5.28 -0.50 -2.61
CA ASP A 52 4.30 -1.53 -2.93
C ASP A 52 4.68 -2.86 -2.23
N ALA A 53 5.98 -3.21 -2.21
CA ALA A 53 6.50 -4.36 -1.47
C ALA A 53 6.28 -4.25 0.04
N MET A 54 6.52 -3.08 0.65
CA MET A 54 6.25 -2.83 2.08
C MET A 54 4.77 -3.02 2.42
N THR A 55 3.87 -2.57 1.53
CA THR A 55 2.42 -2.77 1.72
C THR A 55 2.04 -4.24 1.61
N LEU A 56 2.61 -4.96 0.64
CA LEU A 56 2.40 -6.39 0.45
C LEU A 56 2.96 -7.22 1.62
N GLU A 57 4.12 -6.86 2.13
CA GLU A 57 4.73 -7.44 3.33
C GLU A 57 3.85 -7.20 4.57
N THR A 58 3.33 -5.99 4.73
CA THR A 58 2.40 -5.71 5.83
C THR A 58 1.15 -6.57 5.73
N PHE A 59 0.63 -6.78 4.51
CA PHE A 59 -0.54 -7.62 4.27
C PHE A 59 -0.29 -9.09 4.65
N THR A 60 0.88 -9.65 4.36
CA THR A 60 1.20 -11.06 4.65
C THR A 60 1.25 -11.34 6.15
N ARG A 61 1.47 -10.33 7.00
CA ARG A 61 1.37 -10.45 8.47
C ARG A 61 -0.06 -10.75 8.95
N TYR A 62 -1.07 -10.27 8.22
CA TYR A 62 -2.49 -10.48 8.58
C TYR A 62 -3.14 -11.63 7.80
N ARG A 63 -2.55 -12.03 6.66
CA ARG A 63 -3.00 -13.13 5.83
C ARG A 63 -1.86 -14.11 5.63
N ALA A 64 -1.93 -15.21 6.38
CA ALA A 64 -1.01 -16.33 6.21
C ALA A 64 -0.96 -16.74 4.73
N THR A 65 0.25 -16.77 4.20
CA THR A 65 0.56 -17.21 2.84
C THR A 65 1.89 -17.95 2.86
N GLU A 66 2.02 -18.97 2.02
CA GLU A 66 3.25 -19.75 1.92
C GLU A 66 4.35 -18.92 1.25
N GLN A 67 4.02 -18.28 0.13
CA GLN A 67 4.97 -17.48 -0.63
C GLN A 67 4.37 -16.15 -1.07
N VAL A 68 5.28 -15.22 -1.40
CA VAL A 68 4.99 -13.87 -1.88
C VAL A 68 6.04 -13.46 -2.90
N ARG A 69 5.67 -12.60 -3.85
CA ARG A 69 6.59 -11.92 -4.75
C ARG A 69 5.98 -10.63 -5.30
N LEU A 70 6.83 -9.72 -5.79
CA LEU A 70 6.40 -8.68 -6.72
C LEU A 70 6.17 -9.26 -8.12
N ALA A 71 5.35 -8.56 -8.90
CA ALA A 71 5.26 -8.80 -10.33
C ALA A 71 6.54 -8.34 -11.03
N SER A 72 6.86 -8.99 -12.15
CA SER A 72 8.06 -8.64 -12.91
C SER A 72 7.95 -7.22 -13.45
N ALA A 73 9.07 -6.54 -13.70
CA ALA A 73 9.06 -5.25 -14.38
C ALA A 73 8.37 -5.26 -15.77
N ASN A 74 8.25 -6.43 -16.39
CA ASN A 74 7.56 -6.61 -17.68
C ASN A 74 6.06 -6.91 -17.52
N ASP A 75 5.63 -7.25 -16.31
CA ASP A 75 4.22 -7.50 -16.01
C ASP A 75 3.51 -6.14 -15.90
N GLN A 76 2.52 -5.89 -16.76
CA GLN A 76 1.70 -4.67 -16.64
C GLN A 76 0.73 -4.74 -15.45
N TRP A 77 0.43 -5.95 -14.98
CA TRP A 77 -0.52 -6.24 -13.92
C TRP A 77 -0.38 -7.71 -13.47
N PRO A 78 -0.59 -8.05 -12.19
CA PRO A 78 -0.84 -7.20 -11.00
C PRO A 78 0.45 -6.56 -10.44
N ASP A 79 0.39 -5.91 -9.28
CA ASP A 79 1.58 -5.36 -8.59
C ASP A 79 2.40 -6.46 -7.88
N GLY A 80 1.72 -7.52 -7.42
CA GLY A 80 2.36 -8.64 -6.74
C GLY A 80 1.47 -9.88 -6.67
N PHE A 81 2.02 -10.92 -6.04
CA PHE A 81 1.36 -12.21 -5.90
C PHE A 81 1.60 -12.81 -4.51
N ILE A 82 0.62 -13.56 -4.02
CA ILE A 82 0.74 -14.45 -2.87
C ILE A 82 0.28 -15.88 -3.24
N GLY A 83 0.47 -16.83 -2.34
CA GLY A 83 0.09 -18.24 -2.52
C GLY A 83 1.30 -19.07 -2.93
N THR A 84 1.17 -19.81 -4.03
CA THR A 84 2.24 -20.65 -4.60
C THR A 84 2.42 -20.37 -6.10
N PRO A 85 3.55 -20.76 -6.71
CA PRO A 85 3.75 -20.64 -8.15
C PRO A 85 2.68 -21.34 -8.99
N LYS A 86 2.06 -22.40 -8.46
CA LYS A 86 1.01 -23.17 -9.14
C LYS A 86 -0.37 -22.53 -8.99
N GLU A 87 -0.61 -21.89 -7.85
CA GLU A 87 -1.89 -21.27 -7.50
C GLU A 87 -1.67 -19.81 -7.05
N PRO A 88 -1.26 -18.92 -7.97
CA PRO A 88 -0.98 -17.54 -7.62
C PRO A 88 -2.28 -16.76 -7.41
N VAL A 89 -2.31 -15.96 -6.34
CA VAL A 89 -3.35 -14.97 -6.09
C VAL A 89 -2.80 -13.60 -6.47
N ASN A 90 -3.48 -12.94 -7.41
CA ASN A 90 -3.11 -11.60 -7.88
C ASN A 90 -3.40 -10.55 -6.80
N ILE A 91 -2.41 -9.72 -6.48
CA ILE A 91 -2.52 -8.61 -5.54
C ILE A 91 -2.30 -7.28 -6.26
N GLU A 92 -3.31 -6.42 -6.24
CA GLU A 92 -3.16 -5.02 -6.60
C GLU A 92 -2.96 -4.21 -5.32
N VAL A 93 -1.94 -3.36 -5.30
CA VAL A 93 -1.64 -2.45 -4.19
C VAL A 93 -2.10 -1.04 -4.54
N THR A 94 -2.59 -0.32 -3.53
CA THR A 94 -2.79 1.12 -3.64
C THR A 94 -2.65 1.78 -2.29
N GLU A 95 -2.10 2.99 -2.30
CA GLU A 95 -2.11 3.86 -1.14
C GLU A 95 -3.25 4.89 -1.26
N VAL A 96 -3.89 5.18 -0.12
CA VAL A 96 -4.91 6.22 0.00
C VAL A 96 -4.44 7.24 1.02
N MET A 97 -4.44 8.51 0.62
CA MET A 97 -4.01 9.64 1.43
C MET A 97 -5.09 10.72 1.45
N GLU A 98 -4.93 11.70 2.34
CA GLU A 98 -5.73 12.93 2.38
C GLU A 98 -5.69 13.67 1.03
N GLU A 99 -6.82 14.28 0.66
CA GLU A 99 -6.93 15.05 -0.59
C GLU A 99 -5.99 16.26 -0.54
N GLY A 100 -5.22 16.45 -1.60
CA GLY A 100 -4.21 17.51 -1.68
C GLY A 100 -2.89 17.20 -0.98
N ARG A 101 -2.80 16.15 -0.14
CA ARG A 101 -1.53 15.71 0.44
C ARG A 101 -0.68 15.05 -0.64
N LYS A 102 0.56 15.50 -0.81
CA LYS A 102 1.54 14.78 -1.62
C LYS A 102 2.37 13.91 -0.70
N ARG A 103 2.59 12.66 -1.11
CA ARG A 103 3.47 11.74 -0.40
C ARG A 103 4.87 12.35 -0.36
N GLY A 104 5.49 12.28 0.82
CA GLY A 104 6.87 12.69 0.98
C GLY A 104 7.06 14.17 1.32
N ASP A 105 5.98 14.95 1.40
CA ASP A 105 6.04 16.35 1.82
C ASP A 105 6.64 16.50 3.22
N GLU A 106 6.41 15.55 4.12
CA GLU A 106 6.95 15.53 5.48
C GLU A 106 8.45 15.23 5.56
N TYR A 107 9.03 14.67 4.48
CA TYR A 107 10.47 14.34 4.42
C TYR A 107 11.28 15.38 3.66
N LYS A 108 10.64 16.46 3.18
CA LYS A 108 11.34 17.59 2.58
C LYS A 108 11.93 18.48 3.67
N GLU A 109 13.09 19.04 3.37
CA GLU A 109 13.77 19.96 4.28
C GLU A 109 12.85 21.14 4.68
N GLY A 110 12.70 21.37 5.98
CA GLY A 110 11.84 22.43 6.54
C GLY A 110 10.35 22.10 6.67
N ALA A 111 9.94 20.85 6.42
CA ALA A 111 8.57 20.42 6.66
C ALA A 111 8.19 20.51 8.15
N GLN A 112 6.98 21.03 8.42
CA GLN A 112 6.42 21.05 9.77
C GLN A 112 5.47 19.87 9.98
N PRO A 113 5.45 19.26 11.18
CA PRO A 113 4.44 18.28 11.54
C PRO A 113 3.04 18.86 11.37
N LEU A 114 2.11 18.08 10.81
CA LEU A 114 0.71 18.44 10.77
C LEU A 114 0.09 18.21 12.16
N ASP A 115 0.34 19.11 13.09
CA ASP A 115 -0.37 19.16 14.37
C ASP A 115 -1.81 19.66 14.11
N GLY A 116 -2.72 18.71 13.95
CA GLY A 116 -4.15 19.00 13.78
C GLY A 116 -4.86 19.16 15.11
N ASN A 117 -5.87 20.03 15.16
CA ASN A 117 -6.76 20.12 16.31
C ASN A 117 -7.91 19.08 16.22
N ALA A 118 -8.83 19.08 17.19
CA ALA A 118 -9.96 18.14 17.20
C ALA A 118 -10.88 18.26 15.97
N GLU A 119 -11.04 19.45 15.40
CA GLU A 119 -11.82 19.66 14.17
C GLU A 119 -11.10 19.06 12.95
N ASP A 120 -9.78 19.19 12.87
CA ASP A 120 -8.98 18.55 11.83
C ASP A 120 -9.10 17.04 11.87
N TRP A 121 -9.02 16.43 13.06
CA TRP A 121 -9.17 14.98 13.21
C TRP A 121 -10.57 14.51 12.83
N ARG A 122 -11.61 15.29 13.18
CA ARG A 122 -12.98 15.02 12.77
C ARG A 122 -13.15 15.11 11.26
N ARG A 123 -12.59 16.14 10.62
CA ARG A 123 -12.58 16.29 9.16
C ARG A 123 -11.89 15.09 8.49
N ARG A 124 -10.70 14.69 8.97
CA ARG A 124 -9.98 13.50 8.47
C ARG A 124 -10.82 12.24 8.58
N ALA A 125 -11.50 12.02 9.70
CA ALA A 125 -12.41 10.88 9.88
C ALA A 125 -13.56 10.85 8.85
N LEU A 126 -14.11 12.03 8.52
CA LEU A 126 -15.17 12.16 7.52
C LEU A 126 -14.66 11.99 6.09
N ASP A 127 -13.41 12.37 5.82
CA ASP A 127 -12.79 12.27 4.50
C ASP A 127 -12.28 10.86 4.16
N ILE A 128 -11.89 10.05 5.16
CA ILE A 128 -11.39 8.68 4.96
C ILE A 128 -12.32 7.85 4.04
N PRO A 129 -13.63 7.72 4.31
CA PRO A 129 -14.54 6.97 3.45
C PRO A 129 -14.61 7.53 2.01
N VAL A 130 -14.54 8.86 1.87
CA VAL A 130 -14.60 9.53 0.56
C VAL A 130 -13.36 9.19 -0.27
N GLN A 131 -12.17 9.31 0.31
CA GLN A 131 -10.92 9.02 -0.39
C GLN A 131 -10.77 7.53 -0.70
N LEU A 132 -11.17 6.66 0.23
CA LEU A 132 -11.20 5.22 0.03
C LEU A 132 -12.08 4.85 -1.17
N GLU A 133 -13.32 5.34 -1.19
CA GLU A 133 -14.25 5.04 -2.29
C GLU A 133 -13.74 5.61 -3.63
N LYS A 134 -13.18 6.83 -3.64
CA LYS A 134 -12.55 7.41 -4.83
C LYS A 134 -11.41 6.51 -5.35
N ALA A 135 -10.59 5.92 -4.48
CA ALA A 135 -9.51 5.03 -4.88
C ALA A 135 -10.01 3.70 -5.45
N ILE A 136 -11.01 3.09 -4.80
CA ILE A 136 -11.61 1.83 -5.27
C ILE A 136 -12.27 2.03 -6.63
N LYS A 137 -13.04 3.11 -6.82
CA LYS A 137 -13.64 3.45 -8.13
C LYS A 137 -12.59 3.59 -9.22
N ARG A 138 -11.47 4.27 -8.93
CA ARG A 138 -10.36 4.43 -9.88
C ARG A 138 -9.76 3.09 -10.29
N LYS A 139 -9.53 2.18 -9.34
CA LYS A 139 -8.99 0.85 -9.65
C LYS A 139 -10.01 -0.02 -10.41
N LYS A 140 -11.29 0.03 -10.04
CA LYS A 140 -12.38 -0.64 -10.78
C LYS A 140 -12.39 -0.22 -12.25
N ASN A 141 -12.29 1.08 -12.51
CA ASN A 141 -12.36 1.64 -13.88
C ASN A 141 -11.16 1.25 -14.76
N LYS A 142 -10.07 0.73 -14.20
CA LYS A 142 -8.97 0.18 -14.99
C LYS A 142 -9.33 -1.14 -15.68
N GLY A 143 -10.43 -1.79 -15.28
CA GLY A 143 -11.02 -2.91 -16.04
C GLY A 143 -10.11 -4.13 -16.14
N TYR A 144 -9.39 -4.48 -15.08
CA TYR A 144 -8.49 -5.64 -15.08
C TYR A 144 -9.24 -6.93 -15.47
N GLY A 145 -8.70 -7.67 -16.44
CA GLY A 145 -9.38 -8.83 -17.05
C GLY A 145 -9.58 -10.03 -16.11
N LYS A 146 -8.85 -10.09 -14.99
CA LYS A 146 -9.05 -11.07 -13.91
C LYS A 146 -9.30 -10.33 -12.60
N LYS A 147 -10.17 -10.86 -11.74
CA LYS A 147 -10.34 -10.34 -10.38
C LYS A 147 -9.06 -10.55 -9.58
N CYS A 148 -8.59 -9.51 -8.89
CA CYS A 148 -7.49 -9.57 -7.92
C CYS A 148 -8.01 -9.31 -6.51
N LYS A 149 -7.17 -9.55 -5.51
CA LYS A 149 -7.35 -8.91 -4.21
C LYS A 149 -6.78 -7.50 -4.29
N LEU A 150 -7.60 -6.51 -3.93
CA LEU A 150 -7.16 -5.12 -3.81
C LEU A 150 -6.72 -4.86 -2.38
N VAL A 151 -5.42 -4.65 -2.18
CA VAL A 151 -4.82 -4.28 -0.91
C VAL A 151 -4.62 -2.77 -0.86
N ILE A 152 -5.26 -2.14 0.10
CA ILE A 152 -5.28 -0.68 0.26
C ILE A 152 -4.53 -0.33 1.53
N TYR A 153 -3.39 0.36 1.41
CA TYR A 153 -2.78 1.03 2.54
C TYR A 153 -3.47 2.38 2.76
N LEU A 154 -4.25 2.48 3.83
CA LEU A 154 -4.95 3.71 4.20
C LEU A 154 -4.02 4.58 5.06
N ASN A 155 -3.21 5.40 4.39
CA ASN A 155 -2.27 6.34 5.00
C ASN A 155 -2.98 7.64 5.45
N MET A 156 -3.99 7.47 6.29
CA MET A 156 -4.76 8.54 6.91
C MET A 156 -4.99 8.18 8.38
N SER A 157 -4.87 9.14 9.29
CA SER A 157 -5.19 8.93 10.71
C SER A 157 -6.36 9.81 11.13
N ASN A 158 -7.27 9.24 11.91
CA ASN A 158 -8.32 9.99 12.61
C ASN A 158 -8.00 10.18 14.11
N TYR A 159 -6.86 9.70 14.61
CA TYR A 159 -6.47 9.74 16.01
C TYR A 159 -7.56 9.21 16.98
N GLY A 160 -8.32 8.20 16.54
CA GLY A 160 -9.42 7.60 17.30
C GLY A 160 -10.75 8.33 17.22
N VAL A 161 -10.81 9.51 16.58
CA VAL A 161 -12.06 10.25 16.39
C VAL A 161 -12.97 9.52 15.40
N LEU A 162 -14.21 9.27 15.81
CA LEU A 162 -15.22 8.55 15.02
C LEU A 162 -14.72 7.19 14.50
N GLN A 163 -13.94 6.47 15.31
CA GLN A 163 -13.30 5.21 14.90
C GLN A 163 -14.33 4.18 14.40
N LYS A 164 -15.35 3.89 15.22
CA LYS A 164 -16.35 2.85 14.91
C LYS A 164 -17.20 3.23 13.70
N GLU A 165 -17.57 4.50 13.59
CA GLU A 165 -18.33 5.03 12.47
C GLU A 165 -17.51 4.97 11.17
N THR A 166 -16.22 5.28 11.25
CA THR A 166 -15.31 5.18 10.11
C THR A 166 -15.11 3.72 9.68
N GLU A 167 -14.85 2.81 10.62
CA GLU A 167 -14.74 1.36 10.35
C GLU A 167 -16.04 0.81 9.71
N ALA A 168 -17.22 1.21 10.21
CA ALA A 168 -18.50 0.81 9.65
C ALA A 168 -18.70 1.33 8.22
N LYS A 169 -18.29 2.57 7.93
CA LYS A 169 -18.33 3.13 6.57
C LYS A 169 -17.35 2.43 5.64
N ILE A 170 -16.15 2.09 6.10
CA ILE A 170 -15.18 1.29 5.35
C ILE A 170 -15.80 -0.07 4.98
N ALA A 171 -16.40 -0.77 5.94
CA ALA A 171 -17.08 -2.04 5.69
C ALA A 171 -18.21 -1.92 4.66
N ALA A 172 -19.05 -0.88 4.75
CA ALA A 172 -20.11 -0.61 3.80
C ALA A 172 -19.57 -0.35 2.38
N ILE A 173 -18.47 0.41 2.26
CA ILE A 173 -17.80 0.65 0.97
C ILE A 173 -17.25 -0.67 0.41
N LYS A 174 -16.55 -1.48 1.22
CA LYS A 174 -16.05 -2.78 0.76
C LYS A 174 -17.17 -3.67 0.24
N ALA A 175 -18.29 -3.75 0.96
CA ALA A 175 -19.46 -4.53 0.53
C ALA A 175 -20.03 -4.04 -0.81
N LYS A 176 -20.10 -2.71 -1.01
CA LYS A 176 -20.57 -2.09 -2.26
C LYS A 176 -19.75 -2.51 -3.48
N TYR A 177 -18.45 -2.75 -3.33
CA TYR A 177 -17.54 -3.14 -4.43
C TYR A 177 -17.09 -4.60 -4.39
N ALA A 178 -17.72 -5.45 -3.55
CA ALA A 178 -17.31 -6.84 -3.36
C ALA A 178 -17.40 -7.69 -4.64
N ALA A 179 -18.27 -7.32 -5.58
CA ALA A 179 -18.41 -8.03 -6.86
C ALA A 179 -17.28 -7.68 -7.86
N ASP A 180 -16.58 -6.56 -7.68
CA ASP A 180 -15.59 -6.04 -8.63
C ASP A 180 -14.18 -6.63 -8.41
N PHE A 181 -13.90 -7.11 -7.20
CA PHE A 181 -12.62 -7.68 -6.80
C PHE A 181 -12.82 -9.09 -6.21
N GLN A 182 -11.75 -9.86 -6.06
CA GLN A 182 -11.81 -11.11 -5.30
C GLN A 182 -12.00 -10.82 -3.81
N GLU A 183 -11.30 -9.80 -3.31
CA GLU A 183 -11.38 -9.30 -1.95
C GLU A 183 -10.87 -7.86 -1.93
N ILE A 184 -11.41 -7.01 -1.06
CA ILE A 184 -10.83 -5.70 -0.75
C ILE A 184 -10.28 -5.79 0.68
N CYS A 185 -9.01 -5.47 0.84
CA CYS A 185 -8.26 -5.58 2.08
C CYS A 185 -7.77 -4.19 2.47
N VAL A 186 -8.26 -3.61 3.56
CA VAL A 186 -7.85 -2.27 3.98
C VAL A 186 -6.90 -2.38 5.16
N LEU A 187 -5.62 -2.05 4.93
CA LEU A 187 -4.61 -1.92 5.98
C LEU A 187 -4.73 -0.52 6.58
N TRP A 188 -5.22 -0.42 7.81
CA TRP A 188 -5.42 0.84 8.51
C TRP A 188 -5.14 0.71 9.99
N GLN A 189 -4.31 1.61 10.55
CA GLN A 189 -4.01 1.67 11.98
C GLN A 189 -3.61 0.32 12.60
N GLN A 190 -2.68 -0.39 11.94
CA GLN A 190 -2.21 -1.72 12.37
C GLN A 190 -3.32 -2.78 12.46
N LYS A 191 -4.34 -2.65 11.60
CA LYS A 191 -5.38 -3.65 11.41
C LYS A 191 -5.55 -3.95 9.93
N LEU A 192 -6.01 -5.16 9.65
CA LEU A 192 -6.61 -5.51 8.38
C LEU A 192 -8.14 -5.47 8.54
N LEU A 193 -8.78 -4.53 7.84
CA LEU A 193 -10.23 -4.35 7.81
C LEU A 193 -10.86 -4.92 6.54
#